data_AF-A0A523WMM7-F1
#
_entry.id   AF-A0A523WMM7-F1
#
_cell.length_a   1.000
_cell.length_b   1.000
_cell.length_c   1.000
_cell.angle_alpha   90.00
_cell.angle_beta   90.00
_cell.angle_gamma   90.00
#
_symmetry.space_group_name_H-M   'P 1'
#
loop_
_entity.id
_entity.type
_entity.pdbx_description
1 polymer ?
#
loop_
_entity_poly.entity_id
_entity_poly.type
_entity_poly.pdbx_seq_one_letter_code
_entity_poly.pdbx_strand_id
1 'polypeptide(L)'
;MSSNVIIFLVVFILAMVLFGWSCFQRFRLVTLGRPENRFSDIGKRIGNMLLYAFGQRRVVSRVFGFNHFVLFWCFLILLLANTVFLLNGLFPDYITLSRLPTGAYYTLAFIFDLVSVLALLAVVVALIRRAAFASPHIGGLSRDAVTILGLVAILMIAFFGMHASEIAQGSEAAAAYMPVSSFAAATFLSGVSTGSLTGYAVFFWWLHAIVLLSFLNYLPYSKHMHILTAIPNCFFKSLVKVNVQPREEFKKGNTFGVGQVNEFTWKGLFDSYSCTECGRCSDACPATFTGKPLNPRLVIHDIKLNLLKNGPLLIQNGVAELPLIGSGQEGSVSAEVIWECTTCGACMEVCPVFIEHVPKIVDMRRNLVEMQSKFPEELLSFFENMEQRSNPWGIAPGERVKWAAEIEVKPFEAGKTEYLFFVGCAGAFDARNRRTTLAVAKILDASGIS
;
A
#
# COMPACT_ATOMS: atom_id res chain seq x y z
N MET A 1 -23.86 4.39 -37.27
CA MET A 1 -22.59 4.54 -36.52
C MET A 1 -21.47 4.65 -37.54
N SER A 2 -20.57 5.64 -37.42
CA SER A 2 -19.42 5.74 -38.32
C SER A 2 -18.47 4.55 -38.09
N SER A 3 -17.66 4.19 -39.09
CA SER A 3 -16.69 3.08 -38.98
C SER A 3 -15.75 3.26 -37.78
N ASN A 4 -15.38 4.49 -37.43
CA ASN A 4 -14.54 4.79 -36.27
C ASN A 4 -15.20 4.42 -34.93
N VAL A 5 -16.50 4.65 -34.78
CA VAL A 5 -17.23 4.30 -33.54
C VAL A 5 -17.30 2.78 -33.38
N ILE A 6 -17.50 2.03 -34.48
CA ILE A 6 -17.53 0.56 -34.45
C ILE A 6 -16.15 0.01 -34.04
N ILE A 7 -15.07 0.52 -34.64
CA ILE A 7 -13.70 0.11 -34.29
C ILE A 7 -13.43 0.43 -32.81
N PHE A 8 -13.79 1.64 -32.36
CA PHE A 8 -13.57 2.04 -30.98
C PHE A 8 -14.38 1.19 -29.99
N LEU A 9 -15.64 0.86 -30.31
CA LEU A 9 -16.47 -0.03 -29.49
C LEU A 9 -15.81 -1.39 -29.29
N VAL A 10 -15.27 -1.99 -30.36
CA VAL A 10 -14.57 -3.29 -30.27
C VAL A 10 -13.33 -3.17 -29.39
N VAL A 11 -12.50 -2.15 -29.60
CA VAL A 11 -11.28 -1.91 -28.80
C VAL A 11 -11.62 -1.67 -27.33
N PHE A 12 -12.67 -0.88 -27.06
CA PHE A 12 -13.15 -0.59 -25.72
C PHE A 12 -13.65 -1.85 -25.00
N ILE A 13 -14.53 -2.63 -25.64
CA ILE A 13 -15.05 -3.88 -25.06
C ILE A 13 -13.90 -4.85 -24.75
N LEU A 14 -12.98 -5.04 -25.70
CA LEU A 14 -11.81 -5.91 -25.50
C LEU A 14 -10.98 -5.42 -24.31
N ALA A 15 -10.69 -4.13 -24.23
CA ALA A 15 -9.92 -3.55 -23.13
C ALA A 15 -10.63 -3.70 -21.77
N MET A 16 -11.96 -3.56 -21.70
CA MET A 16 -12.72 -3.73 -20.46
C MET A 16 -12.78 -5.19 -20.02
N VAL A 17 -12.99 -6.13 -20.96
CA VAL A 17 -13.02 -7.57 -20.67
C VAL A 17 -11.66 -8.03 -20.17
N LEU A 18 -10.57 -7.64 -20.84
CA LEU A 18 -9.20 -7.95 -20.41
C LEU A 18 -8.92 -7.36 -19.02
N PHE A 19 -9.25 -6.08 -18.79
CA PHE A 19 -9.02 -5.44 -17.50
C PHE A 19 -9.81 -6.10 -16.37
N GLY A 20 -11.09 -6.40 -16.60
CA GLY A 20 -11.95 -7.11 -15.67
C GLY A 20 -11.43 -8.50 -15.34
N TRP A 21 -10.98 -9.25 -16.36
CA TRP A 21 -10.35 -10.55 -16.20
C TRP A 21 -9.06 -10.46 -15.39
N SER A 22 -8.17 -9.51 -15.71
CA SER A 22 -6.93 -9.29 -14.97
C SER A 22 -7.19 -8.95 -13.50
N CYS A 23 -8.16 -8.08 -13.22
CA CYS A 23 -8.56 -7.75 -11.84
C CYS A 23 -9.13 -8.97 -11.12
N PHE A 24 -10.03 -9.72 -11.76
CA PHE A 24 -10.59 -10.96 -11.19
C PHE A 24 -9.48 -11.97 -10.86
N GLN A 25 -8.56 -12.20 -11.79
CA GLN A 25 -7.44 -13.12 -11.62
C GLN A 25 -6.53 -12.74 -10.45
N ARG A 26 -6.33 -11.44 -10.19
CA ARG A 26 -5.55 -10.94 -9.05
C ARG A 26 -6.33 -11.03 -7.74
N PHE A 27 -7.55 -10.50 -7.70
CA PHE A 27 -8.29 -10.37 -6.46
C PHE A 27 -8.88 -11.69 -5.96
N ARG A 28 -9.14 -12.66 -6.83
CA ARG A 28 -9.51 -14.02 -6.38
C ARG A 28 -8.41 -14.69 -5.57
N LEU A 29 -7.13 -14.30 -5.71
CA LEU A 29 -6.06 -14.88 -4.89
C LEU A 29 -6.15 -14.44 -3.44
N VAL A 30 -6.75 -13.28 -3.18
CA VAL A 30 -6.97 -12.76 -1.82
C VAL A 30 -7.98 -13.63 -1.05
N THR A 31 -8.88 -14.32 -1.75
CA THR A 31 -9.87 -15.21 -1.12
C THR A 31 -9.29 -16.54 -0.66
N LEU A 32 -8.03 -16.84 -0.98
CA LEU A 32 -7.30 -17.98 -0.40
C LEU A 32 -7.00 -17.76 1.09
N GLY A 33 -6.97 -16.51 1.54
CA GLY A 33 -6.61 -16.19 2.91
C GLY A 33 -7.73 -16.51 3.91
N ARG A 34 -7.33 -16.75 5.16
CA ARG A 34 -8.24 -16.99 6.29
C ARG A 34 -9.23 -15.81 6.47
N PRO A 35 -10.46 -16.09 6.91
CA PRO A 35 -11.44 -15.04 7.18
C PRO A 35 -10.98 -14.13 8.32
N GLU A 36 -11.24 -12.83 8.18
CA GLU A 36 -10.93 -11.83 9.20
C GLU A 36 -11.96 -10.69 9.12
N ASN A 37 -12.53 -10.27 10.24
CA ASN A 37 -13.52 -9.20 10.23
C ASN A 37 -12.85 -7.82 10.24
N ARG A 38 -13.00 -7.05 9.15
CA ARG A 38 -12.57 -5.65 9.04
C ARG A 38 -13.72 -4.70 8.68
N PHE A 39 -14.96 -5.07 9.00
CA PHE A 39 -16.17 -4.33 8.64
C PHE A 39 -16.86 -3.63 9.84
N SER A 40 -16.30 -3.73 11.05
CA SER A 40 -16.75 -2.96 12.22
C SER A 40 -16.50 -1.45 12.09
N ASP A 41 -17.25 -0.60 12.79
CA ASP A 41 -17.02 0.86 12.86
C ASP A 41 -16.89 1.58 11.50
N ILE A 42 -17.81 1.30 10.58
CA ILE A 42 -17.78 1.80 9.19
C ILE A 42 -17.56 3.32 9.12
N GLY A 43 -18.23 4.11 9.95
CA GLY A 43 -18.07 5.57 9.97
C GLY A 43 -16.62 6.01 10.25
N LYS A 44 -15.97 5.39 11.24
CA LYS A 44 -14.55 5.64 11.58
C LYS A 44 -13.62 5.20 10.45
N ARG A 45 -13.96 4.12 9.74
CA ARG A 45 -13.18 3.63 8.58
C ARG A 45 -13.27 4.55 7.39
N ILE A 46 -14.47 5.03 7.05
CA ILE A 46 -14.67 6.04 5.99
C ILE A 46 -13.90 7.31 6.33
N GLY A 47 -14.03 7.82 7.57
CA GLY A 47 -13.29 9.01 8.00
C GLY A 47 -11.77 8.85 7.86
N ASN A 48 -11.23 7.68 8.26
CA ASN A 48 -9.82 7.38 8.06
C ASN A 48 -9.43 7.29 6.57
N MET A 49 -10.23 6.62 5.75
CA MET A 49 -10.00 6.50 4.31
C MET A 49 -9.95 7.89 3.65
N LEU A 50 -10.92 8.75 3.95
CA LEU A 50 -10.94 10.12 3.42
C LEU A 50 -9.71 10.91 3.87
N LEU A 51 -9.36 10.86 5.16
CA LEU A 51 -8.21 11.58 5.70
C LEU A 51 -6.86 11.12 5.11
N TYR A 52 -6.67 9.81 4.98
CA TYR A 52 -5.36 9.25 4.62
C TYR A 52 -5.21 8.90 3.15
N ALA A 53 -6.28 8.50 2.44
CA ALA A 53 -6.22 8.18 1.02
C ALA A 53 -6.42 9.42 0.14
N PHE A 54 -7.42 10.26 0.44
CA PHE A 54 -7.71 11.48 -0.32
C PHE A 54 -6.97 12.71 0.23
N GLY A 55 -7.02 12.91 1.55
CA GLY A 55 -6.24 13.95 2.23
C GLY A 55 -4.74 13.66 2.29
N GLN A 56 -4.33 12.41 2.00
CA GLN A 56 -2.93 11.98 1.89
C GLN A 56 -2.04 12.42 3.07
N ARG A 57 -2.61 12.55 4.27
CA ARG A 57 -1.92 13.12 5.46
C ARG A 57 -0.54 12.52 5.72
N ARG A 58 -0.39 11.20 5.55
CA ARG A 58 0.91 10.53 5.68
C ARG A 58 1.81 10.77 4.47
N VAL A 59 1.29 10.80 3.24
CA VAL A 59 2.11 10.99 2.04
C VAL A 59 2.76 12.38 2.05
N VAL A 60 2.00 13.45 2.31
CA VAL A 60 2.49 14.83 2.28
C VAL A 60 3.45 15.18 3.43
N SER A 61 3.60 14.31 4.43
CA SER A 61 4.56 14.51 5.53
C SER A 61 6.03 14.40 5.11
N ARG A 62 6.31 14.18 3.82
CA ARG A 62 7.66 14.15 3.23
C ARG A 62 7.68 15.12 2.06
N VAL A 63 8.84 15.74 1.82
CA VAL A 63 9.04 16.81 0.80
C VAL A 63 8.44 16.45 -0.57
N PHE A 64 8.85 15.32 -1.15
CA PHE A 64 8.33 14.87 -2.46
C PHE A 64 6.91 14.26 -2.41
N GLY A 65 6.32 14.16 -1.22
CA GLY A 65 4.93 13.74 -1.03
C GLY A 65 3.93 14.75 -1.60
N PHE A 66 4.28 16.04 -1.62
CA PHE A 66 3.43 17.06 -2.22
C PHE A 66 3.29 16.88 -3.74
N ASN A 67 4.37 16.53 -4.45
CA ASN A 67 4.29 16.22 -5.88
C ASN A 67 3.36 15.03 -6.17
N HIS A 68 3.40 14.00 -5.32
CA HIS A 68 2.46 12.87 -5.41
C HIS A 68 1.02 13.30 -5.14
N PHE A 69 0.80 14.19 -4.17
CA PHE A 69 -0.52 14.73 -3.88
C PHE A 69 -1.10 15.51 -5.07
N VAL A 70 -0.29 16.34 -5.72
CA VAL A 70 -0.66 17.03 -6.97
C VAL A 70 -1.01 16.02 -8.06
N LEU A 71 -0.13 15.04 -8.33
CA LEU A 71 -0.41 13.99 -9.32
C LEU A 71 -1.74 13.28 -9.04
N PHE A 72 -1.98 12.89 -7.79
CA PHE A 72 -3.21 12.19 -7.40
C PHE A 72 -4.47 12.99 -7.70
N TRP A 73 -4.50 14.29 -7.35
CA TRP A 73 -5.67 15.12 -7.64
C TRP A 73 -5.79 15.44 -9.13
N CYS A 74 -4.69 15.60 -9.86
CA CYS A 74 -4.73 15.64 -11.31
C CYS A 74 -5.39 14.39 -11.88
N PHE A 75 -5.00 13.19 -11.41
CA PHE A 75 -5.62 11.94 -11.86
C PHE A 75 -7.11 11.86 -11.53
N LEU A 76 -7.55 12.30 -10.34
CA LEU A 76 -8.97 12.28 -9.99
C LEU A 76 -9.81 13.23 -10.87
N ILE A 77 -9.29 14.41 -11.17
CA ILE A 77 -9.97 15.37 -12.05
C ILE A 77 -9.96 14.87 -13.50
N LEU A 78 -8.82 14.38 -13.98
CA LEU A 78 -8.68 13.82 -15.34
C LEU A 78 -9.44 12.50 -15.50
N LEU A 79 -9.75 11.77 -14.43
CA LEU A 79 -10.63 10.61 -14.47
C LEU A 79 -12.03 11.00 -14.94
N LEU A 80 -12.53 12.16 -14.51
CA LEU A 80 -13.80 12.71 -15.01
C LEU A 80 -13.70 13.02 -16.51
N ALA A 81 -12.65 13.74 -16.93
CA ALA A 81 -12.41 14.07 -18.33
C ALA A 81 -12.34 12.81 -19.22
N ASN A 82 -11.54 11.82 -18.79
CA ASN A 82 -11.36 10.56 -19.50
C ASN A 82 -12.65 9.72 -19.54
N THR A 83 -13.47 9.77 -18.48
CA THR A 83 -14.78 9.11 -18.49
C THR A 83 -15.68 9.72 -19.56
N VAL A 84 -15.76 11.05 -19.62
CA VAL A 84 -16.54 11.75 -20.66
C VAL A 84 -15.96 11.48 -22.05
N PHE A 85 -14.64 11.47 -22.21
CA PHE A 85 -13.96 11.14 -23.46
C PHE A 85 -14.31 9.74 -23.97
N LEU A 86 -14.20 8.71 -23.13
CA LEU A 86 -14.52 7.33 -23.52
C LEU A 86 -16.00 7.18 -23.86
N LEU A 87 -16.89 7.79 -23.06
CA LEU A 87 -18.32 7.76 -23.32
C LEU A 87 -18.71 8.53 -24.59
N ASN A 88 -18.05 9.65 -24.88
CA ASN A 88 -18.20 10.38 -26.14
C ASN A 88 -17.76 9.51 -27.33
N GLY A 89 -16.68 8.75 -27.21
CA GLY A 89 -16.26 7.81 -28.26
C GLY A 89 -17.29 6.72 -28.55
N LEU A 90 -18.03 6.26 -27.53
CA LEU A 90 -19.10 5.25 -27.68
C LEU A 90 -20.42 5.85 -28.18
N PHE A 91 -20.75 7.04 -27.70
CA PHE A 91 -22.04 7.70 -27.90
C PHE A 91 -21.87 9.18 -28.30
N PRO A 92 -21.23 9.48 -29.45
CA PRO A 92 -20.88 10.86 -29.82
C PRO A 92 -22.11 11.77 -29.93
N ASP A 93 -23.23 11.21 -30.39
CA ASP A 93 -24.50 11.92 -30.56
C ASP A 93 -25.22 12.23 -29.25
N TYR A 94 -24.78 11.67 -28.12
CA TYR A 94 -25.45 11.84 -26.82
C TYR A 94 -24.53 12.46 -25.76
N ILE A 95 -23.26 12.06 -25.72
CA ILE A 95 -22.35 12.44 -24.64
C ILE A 95 -21.24 13.32 -25.20
N THR A 96 -21.23 14.61 -24.82
CA THR A 96 -20.14 15.55 -25.10
C THR A 96 -20.16 16.67 -24.08
N LEU A 97 -19.00 17.26 -23.77
CA LEU A 97 -18.90 18.39 -22.82
C LEU A 97 -19.68 19.62 -23.31
N SER A 98 -19.76 19.84 -24.63
CA SER A 98 -20.46 21.00 -25.20
C SER A 98 -21.98 20.98 -25.03
N ARG A 99 -22.56 19.85 -24.59
CA ARG A 99 -23.99 19.76 -24.21
C ARG A 99 -24.28 20.23 -22.78
N LEU A 100 -23.24 20.46 -21.97
CA LEU A 100 -23.43 21.07 -20.65
C LEU A 100 -23.81 22.54 -20.79
N PRO A 101 -24.44 23.14 -19.77
CA PRO A 101 -24.63 24.59 -19.72
C PRO A 101 -23.31 25.31 -19.99
N THR A 102 -23.33 26.35 -20.83
CA THR A 102 -22.13 27.03 -21.37
C THR A 102 -21.10 27.37 -20.30
N GLY A 103 -21.54 27.90 -19.15
CA GLY A 103 -20.64 28.22 -18.04
C GLY A 103 -19.93 26.99 -17.46
N ALA A 104 -20.63 25.86 -17.33
CA ALA A 104 -20.05 24.61 -16.83
C ALA A 104 -19.06 24.00 -17.84
N TYR A 105 -19.40 24.02 -19.14
CA TYR A 105 -18.51 23.57 -20.20
C TYR A 105 -17.20 24.36 -20.22
N TYR A 106 -17.25 25.69 -20.25
CA TYR A 106 -16.06 26.54 -20.28
C TYR A 106 -15.20 26.38 -19.02
N THR A 107 -15.85 26.26 -17.85
CA THR A 107 -15.15 26.02 -16.59
C THR A 107 -14.40 24.68 -16.60
N LEU A 108 -15.06 23.61 -17.07
CA LEU A 108 -14.42 22.29 -17.16
C LEU A 108 -13.31 22.25 -18.20
N ALA A 109 -13.49 22.88 -19.36
CA ALA A 109 -12.46 22.99 -20.38
C ALA A 109 -11.19 23.68 -19.84
N PHE A 110 -11.36 24.80 -19.12
CA PHE A 110 -10.27 25.49 -18.44
C PHE A 110 -9.59 24.61 -17.40
N ILE A 111 -10.37 23.93 -16.54
CA ILE A 111 -9.82 23.04 -15.50
C ILE A 111 -9.03 21.90 -16.14
N PHE A 112 -9.56 21.23 -17.16
CA PHE A 112 -8.88 20.11 -17.81
C PHE A 112 -7.61 20.53 -18.55
N ASP A 113 -7.62 21.69 -19.21
CA ASP A 113 -6.44 22.27 -19.85
C ASP A 113 -5.32 22.57 -18.83
N LEU A 114 -5.67 23.23 -17.72
CA LEU A 114 -4.70 23.58 -16.68
C LEU A 114 -4.19 22.37 -15.89
N VAL A 115 -5.08 21.43 -15.56
CA VAL A 115 -4.71 20.21 -14.82
C VAL A 115 -3.82 19.30 -15.68
N SER A 116 -4.02 19.28 -17.00
CA SER A 116 -3.18 18.49 -17.92
C SER A 116 -1.73 18.99 -17.95
N VAL A 117 -1.51 20.31 -17.96
CA VAL A 117 -0.14 20.86 -17.88
C VAL A 117 0.45 20.65 -16.49
N LEU A 118 -0.36 20.79 -15.43
CA LEU A 118 0.08 20.51 -14.06
C LEU A 118 0.52 19.04 -13.89
N ALA A 119 -0.20 18.10 -14.51
CA ALA A 119 0.17 16.69 -14.54
C ALA A 119 1.52 16.48 -15.25
N LEU A 120 1.76 17.11 -16.41
CA LEU A 120 3.05 17.06 -17.11
C LEU A 120 4.20 17.60 -16.26
N LEU A 121 4.02 18.75 -15.63
CA LEU A 121 5.03 19.33 -14.74
C LEU A 121 5.34 18.40 -13.56
N ALA A 122 4.32 17.80 -12.96
CA ALA A 122 4.49 16.87 -11.85
C ALA A 122 5.15 15.55 -12.28
N VAL A 123 4.95 15.10 -13.52
CA VAL A 123 5.68 13.99 -14.15
C VAL A 123 7.16 14.34 -14.31
N VAL A 124 7.49 15.53 -14.80
CA VAL A 124 8.88 16.01 -14.92
C VAL A 124 9.58 16.03 -13.56
N VAL A 125 8.93 16.60 -12.54
CA VAL A 125 9.46 16.60 -11.16
C VAL A 125 9.67 15.17 -10.64
N ALA A 126 8.74 14.25 -10.93
CA ALA A 126 8.86 12.85 -10.53
C ALA A 126 10.03 12.14 -11.22
N LEU A 127 10.28 12.42 -12.51
CA LEU A 127 11.42 11.88 -13.27
C LEU A 127 12.75 12.43 -12.75
N ILE A 128 12.85 13.75 -12.54
CA ILE A 128 14.05 14.40 -11.99
C ILE A 128 14.38 13.81 -10.62
N ARG A 129 13.39 13.69 -9.73
CA ARG A 129 13.58 13.06 -8.42
C ARG A 129 14.15 11.64 -8.55
N ARG A 130 13.64 10.84 -9.49
CA ARG A 130 14.07 9.45 -9.66
C ARG A 130 15.45 9.31 -10.32
N ALA A 131 15.83 10.26 -11.16
CA ALA A 131 17.13 10.27 -11.84
C ALA A 131 18.24 10.84 -10.95
N ALA A 132 17.98 11.97 -10.26
CA ALA A 132 19.00 12.72 -9.52
C ALA A 132 18.97 12.52 -7.99
N PHE A 133 17.82 12.11 -7.42
CA PHE A 133 17.60 12.01 -5.97
C PHE A 133 17.01 10.65 -5.57
N ALA A 134 17.51 9.57 -6.19
CA ALA A 134 17.05 8.22 -5.92
C ALA A 134 17.34 7.82 -4.46
N SER A 135 16.35 7.20 -3.81
CA SER A 135 16.56 6.60 -2.49
C SER A 135 17.38 5.31 -2.63
N PRO A 136 18.38 5.07 -1.76
CA PRO A 136 19.15 3.82 -1.76
C PRO A 136 18.29 2.56 -1.68
N HIS A 137 17.10 2.63 -1.06
CA HIS A 137 16.25 1.46 -0.77
C HIS A 137 15.18 1.16 -1.83
N ILE A 138 14.93 2.09 -2.76
CA ILE A 138 13.83 2.03 -3.76
C ILE A 138 14.37 1.82 -5.18
N GLY A 139 15.66 2.11 -5.40
CA GLY A 139 16.24 2.21 -6.74
C GLY A 139 15.77 3.47 -7.48
N GLY A 140 16.51 3.84 -8.52
CA GLY A 140 16.24 5.04 -9.35
C GLY A 140 15.14 4.81 -10.40
N LEU A 141 15.53 4.89 -11.68
CA LEU A 141 14.64 4.74 -12.83
C LEU A 141 14.27 3.27 -13.09
N SER A 142 13.37 2.70 -12.28
CA SER A 142 12.81 1.38 -12.56
C SER A 142 11.96 1.40 -13.84
N ARG A 143 12.01 0.32 -14.64
CA ARG A 143 11.23 0.19 -15.91
C ARG A 143 9.77 0.58 -15.73
N ASP A 144 9.06 -0.02 -14.77
CA ASP A 144 7.66 0.29 -14.47
C ASP A 144 7.42 1.78 -14.23
N ALA A 145 8.26 2.44 -13.43
CA ALA A 145 8.10 3.86 -13.12
C ALA A 145 8.26 4.74 -14.37
N VAL A 146 9.24 4.44 -15.24
CA VAL A 146 9.46 5.17 -16.49
C VAL A 146 8.31 4.92 -17.47
N THR A 147 7.86 3.67 -17.61
CA THR A 147 6.71 3.31 -18.45
C THR A 147 5.45 4.05 -18.01
N ILE A 148 5.10 4.00 -16.71
CA ILE A 148 3.92 4.68 -16.17
C ILE A 148 4.01 6.19 -16.41
N LEU A 149 5.12 6.83 -16.05
CA LEU A 149 5.28 8.28 -16.21
C LEU A 149 5.27 8.69 -17.68
N GLY A 150 5.84 7.87 -18.56
CA GLY A 150 5.80 8.04 -20.01
C GLY A 150 4.38 7.96 -20.57
N LEU A 151 3.59 6.95 -20.19
CA LEU A 151 2.19 6.81 -20.61
C LEU A 151 1.36 8.02 -20.17
N VAL A 152 1.56 8.50 -18.94
CA VAL A 152 0.88 9.70 -18.43
C VAL A 152 1.28 10.93 -19.22
N ALA A 153 2.57 11.11 -19.53
CA ALA A 153 3.02 12.23 -20.36
C ALA A 153 2.43 12.18 -21.78
N ILE A 154 2.40 10.99 -22.40
CA ILE A 154 1.82 10.79 -23.73
C ILE A 154 0.33 11.13 -23.72
N LEU A 155 -0.43 10.75 -22.68
CA LEU A 155 -1.84 11.12 -22.56
C LEU A 155 -2.03 12.64 -22.54
N MET A 156 -1.21 13.38 -21.81
CA MET A 156 -1.33 14.85 -21.76
C MET A 156 -0.92 15.50 -23.08
N ILE A 157 0.13 14.99 -23.73
CA ILE A 157 0.54 15.46 -25.06
C ILE A 157 -0.55 15.18 -26.10
N ALA A 158 -1.19 14.00 -26.04
CA ALA A 158 -2.28 13.65 -26.93
C ALA A 158 -3.52 14.54 -26.69
N PHE A 159 -3.85 14.82 -25.43
CA PHE A 159 -4.89 15.78 -25.08
C PHE A 159 -4.63 17.17 -25.70
N PHE A 160 -3.43 17.73 -25.53
CA PHE A 160 -3.08 19.03 -26.10
C PHE A 160 -3.05 19.01 -27.63
N GLY A 161 -2.52 17.95 -28.25
CA GLY A 161 -2.48 17.81 -29.70
C GLY A 161 -3.88 17.74 -30.32
N MET A 162 -4.81 17.05 -29.67
CA MET A 162 -6.21 16.97 -30.08
C MET A 162 -6.88 18.34 -30.02
N HIS A 163 -6.87 18.99 -28.86
CA HIS A 163 -7.55 20.28 -28.68
C HIS A 163 -6.87 21.42 -29.43
N ALA A 164 -5.53 21.42 -29.55
CA ALA A 164 -4.83 22.40 -30.39
C ALA A 164 -5.27 22.28 -31.86
N SER A 165 -5.49 21.06 -32.35
CA SER A 165 -5.96 20.82 -33.72
C SER A 165 -7.40 21.31 -33.90
N GLU A 166 -8.29 21.09 -32.93
CA GLU A 166 -9.68 21.57 -32.95
C GLU A 166 -9.77 23.10 -32.85
N ILE A 167 -8.93 23.71 -32.02
CA ILE A 167 -8.84 25.18 -31.89
C ILE A 167 -8.31 25.80 -33.19
N ALA A 168 -7.26 25.24 -33.79
CA ALA A 168 -6.72 25.72 -35.06
C ALA A 168 -7.72 25.59 -36.23
N GLN A 169 -8.64 24.63 -36.16
CA GLN A 169 -9.75 24.48 -37.12
C GLN A 169 -10.91 25.47 -36.86
N GLY A 170 -10.95 26.09 -35.68
CA GLY A 170 -12.07 26.92 -35.25
C GLY A 170 -13.31 26.11 -34.81
N SER A 171 -13.17 24.81 -34.53
CA SER A 171 -14.27 23.94 -34.11
C SER A 171 -14.46 23.86 -32.58
N GLU A 172 -13.49 24.31 -31.80
CA GLU A 172 -13.53 24.30 -30.33
C GLU A 172 -14.11 25.60 -29.77
N ALA A 173 -15.36 25.57 -29.31
CA ALA A 173 -16.07 26.73 -28.80
C ALA A 173 -15.50 27.26 -27.47
N ALA A 174 -14.76 26.45 -26.72
CA ALA A 174 -14.10 26.84 -25.48
C ALA A 174 -12.65 27.32 -25.68
N ALA A 175 -12.19 27.54 -26.93
CA ALA A 175 -10.80 27.90 -27.23
C ALA A 175 -10.23 29.01 -26.31
N ALA A 176 -10.98 30.09 -26.12
CA ALA A 176 -10.58 31.23 -25.27
C ALA A 176 -10.34 30.86 -23.79
N TYR A 177 -10.87 29.72 -23.33
CA TYR A 177 -10.75 29.20 -21.96
C TYR A 177 -9.70 28.08 -21.85
N MET A 178 -9.03 27.70 -22.94
CA MET A 178 -8.01 26.65 -22.97
C MET A 178 -6.64 27.26 -23.31
N PRO A 179 -6.00 27.98 -22.36
CA PRO A 179 -4.81 28.77 -22.65
C PRO A 179 -3.62 27.95 -23.16
N VAL A 180 -3.41 26.73 -22.65
CA VAL A 180 -2.29 25.88 -23.04
C VAL A 180 -2.54 25.26 -24.42
N SER A 181 -3.74 24.74 -24.65
CA SER A 181 -4.14 24.22 -25.96
C SER A 181 -4.15 25.32 -27.04
N SER A 182 -4.62 26.53 -26.69
CA SER A 182 -4.61 27.69 -27.60
C SER A 182 -3.20 28.16 -27.92
N PHE A 183 -2.30 28.17 -26.93
CA PHE A 183 -0.88 28.42 -27.16
C PHE A 183 -0.28 27.38 -28.11
N ALA A 184 -0.54 26.10 -27.87
CA ALA A 184 -0.05 25.03 -28.74
C ALA A 184 -0.61 25.15 -30.18
N ALA A 185 -1.88 25.51 -30.35
CA ALA A 185 -2.49 25.77 -31.66
C ALA A 185 -1.78 26.92 -32.39
N ALA A 186 -1.61 28.06 -31.73
CA ALA A 186 -0.99 29.24 -32.31
C ALA A 186 0.50 29.03 -32.65
N THR A 187 1.23 28.30 -31.80
CA THR A 187 2.67 28.10 -31.98
C THR A 187 3.00 26.99 -32.99
N PHE A 188 2.29 25.86 -32.94
CA PHE A 188 2.67 24.67 -33.72
C PHE A 188 1.80 24.41 -34.94
N LEU A 189 0.58 24.96 -34.99
CA LEU A 189 -0.41 24.62 -36.02
C LEU A 189 -0.86 25.83 -36.86
N SER A 190 -0.29 27.01 -36.63
CA SER A 190 -0.57 28.20 -37.46
C SER A 190 -0.17 27.96 -38.92
N GLY A 191 -1.11 28.18 -39.84
CA GLY A 191 -0.91 28.02 -41.28
C GLY A 191 -1.00 26.58 -41.81
N VAL A 192 -1.32 25.61 -40.95
CA VAL A 192 -1.56 24.21 -41.36
C VAL A 192 -2.92 24.11 -42.07
N SER A 193 -2.99 23.30 -43.15
CA SER A 193 -4.23 23.10 -43.90
C SER A 193 -5.31 22.42 -43.07
N THR A 194 -6.59 22.74 -43.31
CA THR A 194 -7.73 22.15 -42.60
C THR A 194 -7.74 20.62 -42.68
N GLY A 195 -7.40 20.04 -43.83
CA GLY A 195 -7.34 18.58 -44.00
C GLY A 195 -6.27 17.92 -43.13
N SER A 196 -5.10 18.56 -42.98
CA SER A 196 -4.05 18.09 -42.07
C SER A 196 -4.47 18.21 -40.60
N LEU A 197 -5.14 19.32 -40.23
CA LEU A 197 -5.63 19.52 -38.85
C LEU A 197 -6.68 18.47 -38.45
N THR A 198 -7.61 18.12 -39.35
CA THR A 198 -8.55 17.01 -39.11
C THR A 198 -7.80 15.69 -38.91
N GLY A 199 -6.77 15.43 -39.73
CA GLY A 199 -5.91 14.25 -39.57
C GLY A 199 -5.18 14.20 -38.22
N TYR A 200 -4.67 15.34 -37.75
CA TYR A 200 -4.01 15.44 -36.45
C TYR A 200 -4.97 15.25 -35.29
N ALA A 201 -6.16 15.87 -35.33
CA ALA A 201 -7.18 15.67 -34.32
C ALA A 201 -7.55 14.19 -34.17
N VAL A 202 -7.79 13.50 -35.30
CA VAL A 202 -8.09 12.06 -35.31
C VAL A 202 -6.92 11.23 -34.79
N PHE A 203 -5.70 11.53 -35.20
CA PHE A 203 -4.50 10.84 -34.73
C PHE A 203 -4.34 10.95 -33.22
N PHE A 204 -4.39 12.17 -32.67
CA PHE A 204 -4.23 12.40 -31.24
C PHE A 204 -5.39 11.82 -30.43
N TRP A 205 -6.61 11.84 -30.97
CA TRP A 205 -7.75 11.15 -30.37
C TRP A 205 -7.50 9.66 -30.22
N TRP A 206 -7.06 8.98 -31.29
CA TRP A 206 -6.74 7.56 -31.23
C TRP A 206 -5.52 7.24 -30.36
N LEU A 207 -4.48 8.09 -30.41
CA LEU A 207 -3.32 7.96 -29.54
C LEU A 207 -3.75 8.01 -28.06
N HIS A 208 -4.59 8.99 -27.69
CA HIS A 208 -5.12 9.12 -26.33
C HIS A 208 -5.93 7.89 -25.94
N ALA A 209 -6.88 7.47 -26.78
CA ALA A 209 -7.74 6.32 -26.52
C ALA A 209 -6.95 5.02 -26.31
N ILE A 210 -6.01 4.71 -27.22
CA ILE A 210 -5.21 3.48 -27.17
C ILE A 210 -4.30 3.49 -25.95
N VAL A 211 -3.62 4.62 -25.68
CA VAL A 211 -2.72 4.73 -24.52
C VAL A 211 -3.50 4.63 -23.22
N LEU A 212 -4.68 5.24 -23.12
CA LEU A 212 -5.54 5.18 -21.94
C LEU A 212 -6.01 3.75 -21.65
N LEU A 213 -6.55 3.06 -22.66
CA LEU A 213 -7.04 1.69 -22.53
C LEU A 213 -5.91 0.67 -22.29
N SER A 214 -4.73 0.90 -22.88
CA SER A 214 -3.53 0.10 -22.62
C SER A 214 -3.00 0.33 -21.22
N PHE A 215 -2.97 1.58 -20.76
CA PHE A 215 -2.51 1.91 -19.41
C PHE A 215 -3.43 1.29 -18.35
N LEU A 216 -4.75 1.32 -18.56
CA LEU A 216 -5.73 0.62 -17.71
C LEU A 216 -5.40 -0.87 -17.57
N ASN A 217 -5.12 -1.56 -18.68
CA ASN A 217 -4.79 -2.98 -18.70
C ASN A 217 -3.40 -3.28 -18.10
N TYR A 218 -2.51 -2.30 -18.06
CA TYR A 218 -1.20 -2.42 -17.42
C TYR A 218 -1.25 -2.29 -15.88
N LEU A 219 -2.31 -1.70 -15.32
CA LEU A 219 -2.43 -1.48 -13.87
C LEU A 219 -2.27 -2.77 -13.03
N PRO A 220 -2.97 -3.89 -13.32
CA PRO A 220 -2.95 -5.09 -12.45
C PRO A 220 -1.61 -5.85 -12.46
N TYR A 221 -0.68 -5.46 -13.33
CA TYR A 221 0.62 -6.11 -13.53
C TYR A 221 1.81 -5.24 -13.12
N SER A 222 1.58 -3.95 -12.84
CA SER A 222 2.64 -2.97 -12.59
C SER A 222 2.64 -2.48 -11.14
N LYS A 223 3.64 -1.66 -10.81
CA LYS A 223 3.68 -0.90 -9.55
C LYS A 223 2.49 0.05 -9.37
N HIS A 224 1.77 0.40 -10.44
CA HIS A 224 0.59 1.27 -10.35
C HIS A 224 -0.67 0.55 -9.84
N MET A 225 -0.62 -0.78 -9.63
CA MET A 225 -1.74 -1.55 -9.05
C MET A 225 -2.25 -0.94 -7.74
N HIS A 226 -1.39 -0.24 -6.99
CA HIS A 226 -1.78 0.44 -5.76
C HIS A 226 -2.94 1.42 -5.91
N ILE A 227 -3.22 1.96 -7.11
CA ILE A 227 -4.39 2.83 -7.30
C ILE A 227 -5.72 2.09 -7.05
N LEU A 228 -5.74 0.78 -7.32
CA LEU A 228 -6.92 -0.08 -7.11
C LEU A 228 -7.05 -0.54 -5.65
N THR A 229 -5.93 -0.60 -4.90
CA THR A 229 -5.88 -1.28 -3.60
C THR A 229 -5.60 -0.36 -2.42
N ALA A 230 -4.90 0.77 -2.62
CA ALA A 230 -4.51 1.67 -1.53
C ALA A 230 -5.70 2.34 -0.84
N ILE A 231 -6.70 2.80 -1.61
CA ILE A 231 -7.92 3.43 -1.05
C ILE A 231 -8.70 2.42 -0.20
N PRO A 232 -9.06 1.21 -0.71
CA PRO A 232 -9.64 0.17 0.14
C PRO A 232 -8.77 -0.22 1.33
N ASN A 233 -7.44 -0.29 1.18
CA ASN A 233 -6.58 -0.69 2.30
C ASN A 233 -6.59 0.33 3.44
N CYS A 234 -6.70 1.62 3.12
CA CYS A 234 -6.90 2.67 4.13
C CYS A 234 -8.23 2.52 4.87
N PHE A 235 -9.29 2.07 4.19
CA PHE A 235 -10.57 1.73 4.83
C PHE A 235 -10.43 0.50 5.77
N PHE A 236 -9.72 -0.53 5.31
CA PHE A 236 -9.54 -1.79 6.05
C PHE A 236 -8.41 -1.78 7.08
N LYS A 237 -7.73 -0.64 7.32
CA LYS A 237 -6.68 -0.52 8.33
C LYS A 237 -7.15 -1.01 9.70
N SER A 238 -6.23 -1.50 10.55
CA SER A 238 -6.57 -1.77 11.94
C SER A 238 -7.04 -0.50 12.66
N LEU A 239 -8.04 -0.68 13.53
CA LEU A 239 -8.52 0.35 14.45
C LEU A 239 -7.86 0.24 15.83
N VAL A 240 -7.17 -0.87 16.10
CA VAL A 240 -6.37 -1.11 17.30
C VAL A 240 -4.89 -1.12 16.94
N LYS A 241 -4.02 -0.83 17.91
CA LYS A 241 -2.58 -0.94 17.69
C LYS A 241 -2.22 -2.41 17.49
N VAL A 242 -1.61 -2.73 16.35
CA VAL A 242 -1.33 -4.12 15.93
C VAL A 242 -0.04 -4.66 16.57
N ASN A 243 0.17 -4.35 17.85
CA ASN A 243 1.34 -4.77 18.63
C ASN A 243 1.01 -5.84 19.68
N VAL A 244 -0.25 -6.25 19.79
CA VAL A 244 -0.67 -7.35 20.66
C VAL A 244 -1.10 -8.50 19.77
N GLN A 245 -0.44 -9.65 19.91
CA GLN A 245 -0.88 -10.88 19.26
C GLN A 245 -2.11 -11.42 19.98
N PRO A 246 -3.12 -11.94 19.25
CA PRO A 246 -4.24 -12.62 19.89
C PRO A 246 -3.71 -13.82 20.71
N ARG A 247 -4.36 -14.08 21.84
CA ARG A 247 -4.04 -15.25 22.67
C ARG A 247 -4.29 -16.53 21.88
N GLU A 248 -3.34 -17.44 21.94
CA GLU A 248 -3.43 -18.72 21.25
C GLU A 248 -4.21 -19.74 22.08
N GLU A 249 -4.94 -20.58 21.37
CA GLU A 249 -5.60 -21.75 21.94
C GLU A 249 -4.76 -22.98 21.61
N PHE A 250 -4.09 -23.54 22.62
CA PHE A 250 -3.31 -24.76 22.46
C PHE A 250 -4.23 -25.99 22.50
N LYS A 251 -4.71 -26.41 21.33
CA LYS A 251 -5.51 -27.62 21.14
C LYS A 251 -4.78 -28.58 20.20
N LYS A 252 -4.87 -29.88 20.47
CA LYS A 252 -4.26 -30.91 19.62
C LYS A 252 -4.81 -30.81 18.19
N GLY A 253 -3.92 -30.79 17.21
CA GLY A 253 -4.27 -30.66 15.79
C GLY A 253 -4.28 -29.21 15.28
N ASN A 254 -4.06 -28.22 16.14
CA ASN A 254 -3.89 -26.84 15.68
C ASN A 254 -2.57 -26.65 14.93
N THR A 255 -2.60 -25.76 13.94
CA THR A 255 -1.40 -25.22 13.30
C THR A 255 -1.17 -23.79 13.78
N PHE A 256 0.08 -23.46 14.07
CA PHE A 256 0.46 -22.18 14.64
C PHE A 256 1.25 -21.34 13.63
N GLY A 257 0.90 -20.05 13.57
CA GLY A 257 1.54 -19.10 12.66
C GLY A 257 1.11 -19.24 11.20
N VAL A 258 2.04 -18.90 10.31
CA VAL A 258 1.89 -18.94 8.86
C VAL A 258 3.17 -19.52 8.24
N GLY A 259 3.10 -20.74 7.75
CA GLY A 259 4.16 -21.41 6.99
C GLY A 259 3.92 -21.42 5.47
N GLN A 260 2.68 -21.19 5.03
CA GLN A 260 2.29 -21.09 3.62
C GLN A 260 1.49 -19.82 3.34
N VAL A 261 1.54 -19.31 2.11
CA VAL A 261 0.94 -17.99 1.80
C VAL A 261 -0.58 -17.94 1.99
N ASN A 262 -1.31 -19.00 1.67
CA ASN A 262 -2.77 -19.09 1.90
C ASN A 262 -3.16 -19.17 3.37
N GLU A 263 -2.21 -19.37 4.28
CA GLU A 263 -2.47 -19.31 5.71
C GLU A 263 -2.50 -17.87 6.23
N PHE A 264 -2.10 -16.84 5.46
CA PHE A 264 -2.39 -15.45 5.86
C PHE A 264 -3.90 -15.17 5.87
N THR A 265 -4.36 -14.14 6.58
CA THR A 265 -5.73 -13.66 6.42
C THR A 265 -5.93 -13.02 5.04
N TRP A 266 -7.17 -12.89 4.57
CA TRP A 266 -7.45 -12.16 3.33
C TRP A 266 -6.88 -10.73 3.39
N LYS A 267 -6.91 -10.07 4.55
CA LYS A 267 -6.32 -8.74 4.74
C LYS A 267 -4.80 -8.78 4.67
N GLY A 268 -4.18 -9.84 5.20
CA GLY A 268 -2.76 -10.11 5.07
C GLY A 268 -2.31 -10.25 3.61
N LEU A 269 -3.09 -10.95 2.78
CA LEU A 269 -2.85 -11.08 1.34
C LEU A 269 -3.12 -9.76 0.60
N PHE A 270 -4.20 -9.07 0.92
CA PHE A 270 -4.58 -7.79 0.31
C PHE A 270 -3.54 -6.68 0.54
N ASP A 271 -2.89 -6.68 1.71
CA ASP A 271 -1.77 -5.79 2.02
C ASP A 271 -0.61 -5.93 1.04
N SER A 272 -0.34 -7.15 0.57
CA SER A 272 0.75 -7.42 -0.38
C SER A 272 0.52 -6.71 -1.72
N TYR A 273 -0.74 -6.62 -2.17
CA TYR A 273 -1.14 -5.85 -3.37
C TYR A 273 -1.20 -4.35 -3.14
N SER A 274 -1.27 -3.89 -1.89
CA SER A 274 -1.37 -2.48 -1.53
C SER A 274 -0.01 -1.80 -1.40
N CYS A 275 1.08 -2.56 -1.38
CA CYS A 275 2.43 -2.01 -1.30
C CYS A 275 2.74 -1.08 -2.47
N THR A 276 3.00 0.19 -2.17
CA THR A 276 3.35 1.22 -3.15
C THR A 276 4.85 1.26 -3.45
N GLU A 277 5.64 0.33 -2.88
CA GLU A 277 7.10 0.30 -2.93
C GLU A 277 7.79 1.62 -2.55
N CYS A 278 7.20 2.42 -1.65
CA CYS A 278 7.71 3.75 -1.31
C CYS A 278 8.93 3.78 -0.37
N GLY A 279 9.41 2.64 0.11
CA GLY A 279 10.63 2.52 0.94
C GLY A 279 10.55 3.07 2.37
N ARG A 280 9.48 3.79 2.73
CA ARG A 280 9.36 4.43 4.05
C ARG A 280 9.50 3.47 5.22
N CYS A 281 8.97 2.26 5.08
CA CYS A 281 9.08 1.21 6.10
C CYS A 281 10.53 0.73 6.29
N SER A 282 11.33 0.72 5.21
CA SER A 282 12.76 0.41 5.24
C SER A 282 13.55 1.56 5.87
N ASP A 283 13.27 2.80 5.48
CA ASP A 283 13.94 4.00 6.03
C ASP A 283 13.71 4.17 7.54
N ALA A 284 12.57 3.70 8.06
CA ALA A 284 12.24 3.75 9.49
C ALA A 284 12.66 2.49 10.28
N CYS A 285 13.20 1.47 9.61
CA CYS A 285 13.53 0.20 10.24
C CYS A 285 14.91 0.28 10.90
N PRO A 286 15.03 0.06 12.23
CA PRO A 286 16.32 0.11 12.90
C PRO A 286 17.28 -0.98 12.41
N ALA A 287 16.77 -2.18 12.10
CA ALA A 287 17.59 -3.27 11.57
C ALA A 287 18.16 -2.93 10.19
N THR A 288 17.34 -2.38 9.28
CA THR A 288 17.80 -1.90 7.97
C THR A 288 18.88 -0.83 8.12
N PHE A 289 18.68 0.11 9.06
CA PHE A 289 19.62 1.21 9.30
C PHE A 289 20.99 0.73 9.79
N THR A 290 21.06 -0.38 10.54
CA THR A 290 22.31 -0.97 11.00
C THR A 290 22.93 -1.97 10.00
N GLY A 291 22.44 -2.03 8.76
CA GLY A 291 22.98 -2.93 7.73
C GLY A 291 22.57 -4.40 7.87
N LYS A 292 21.59 -4.72 8.74
CA LYS A 292 21.03 -6.07 8.83
C LYS A 292 20.16 -6.38 7.61
N PRO A 293 19.97 -7.65 7.23
CA PRO A 293 19.31 -8.03 5.99
C PRO A 293 17.81 -7.70 5.94
N LEU A 294 17.17 -7.39 7.07
CA LEU A 294 15.75 -7.04 7.10
C LEU A 294 15.47 -5.79 6.27
N ASN A 295 14.63 -5.94 5.25
CA ASN A 295 13.97 -4.84 4.56
C ASN A 295 12.45 -5.09 4.59
N PRO A 296 11.67 -4.37 5.43
CA PRO A 296 10.23 -4.61 5.55
C PRO A 296 9.46 -4.45 4.24
N ARG A 297 9.92 -3.58 3.33
CA ARG A 297 9.32 -3.43 1.99
C ARG A 297 9.44 -4.72 1.19
N LEU A 298 10.63 -5.35 1.22
CA LEU A 298 10.88 -6.58 0.48
C LEU A 298 10.08 -7.74 1.05
N VAL A 299 9.95 -7.87 2.38
CA VAL A 299 9.08 -8.90 2.99
C VAL A 299 7.66 -8.88 2.41
N ILE A 300 7.04 -7.69 2.29
CA ILE A 300 5.69 -7.57 1.72
C ILE A 300 5.66 -7.88 0.22
N HIS A 301 6.70 -7.47 -0.50
CA HIS A 301 6.84 -7.76 -1.92
C HIS A 301 7.05 -9.25 -2.18
N ASP A 302 7.84 -9.94 -1.36
CA ASP A 302 8.13 -11.36 -1.48
C ASP A 302 6.90 -12.20 -1.15
N ILE A 303 6.08 -11.78 -0.17
CA ILE A 303 4.74 -12.34 0.06
C ILE A 303 3.85 -12.18 -1.18
N LYS A 304 3.85 -11.01 -1.84
CA LYS A 304 3.08 -10.78 -3.08
C LYS A 304 3.56 -11.73 -4.19
N LEU A 305 4.86 -11.85 -4.39
CA LEU A 305 5.43 -12.74 -5.42
C LEU A 305 5.09 -14.20 -5.13
N ASN A 306 5.19 -14.63 -3.87
CA ASN A 306 4.79 -15.97 -3.46
C ASN A 306 3.30 -16.23 -3.75
N LEU A 307 2.42 -15.29 -3.37
CA LEU A 307 0.98 -15.38 -3.66
C LEU A 307 0.71 -15.46 -5.17
N LEU A 308 1.41 -14.66 -5.97
CA LEU A 308 1.24 -14.67 -7.43
C LEU A 308 1.71 -15.97 -8.08
N LYS A 309 2.75 -16.61 -7.54
CA LYS A 309 3.25 -17.90 -8.02
C LYS A 309 2.36 -19.06 -7.56
N ASN A 310 2.10 -19.16 -6.26
CA ASN A 310 1.37 -20.29 -5.68
C ASN A 310 -0.15 -20.18 -5.77
N GLY A 311 -0.70 -18.97 -5.79
CA GLY A 311 -2.15 -18.74 -5.74
C GLY A 311 -2.93 -19.50 -6.83
N PRO A 312 -2.53 -19.42 -8.11
CA PRO A 312 -3.18 -20.20 -9.17
C PRO A 312 -3.12 -21.72 -8.93
N LEU A 313 -1.99 -22.23 -8.45
CA LEU A 313 -1.79 -23.67 -8.18
C LEU A 313 -2.65 -24.12 -7.01
N LEU A 314 -2.66 -23.36 -5.91
CA LEU A 314 -3.51 -23.61 -4.75
C LEU A 314 -5.00 -23.65 -5.10
N ILE A 315 -5.47 -22.78 -6.01
CA ILE A 315 -6.85 -22.82 -6.51
C ILE A 315 -7.10 -24.07 -7.37
N GLN A 316 -6.14 -24.47 -8.19
CA GLN A 316 -6.31 -25.56 -9.16
C GLN A 316 -6.23 -26.95 -8.52
N ASN A 317 -5.25 -27.19 -7.65
CA ASN A 317 -4.94 -28.51 -7.12
C ASN A 317 -4.57 -28.51 -5.62
N GLY A 318 -4.63 -27.36 -4.95
CA GLY A 318 -4.30 -27.26 -3.52
C GLY A 318 -2.80 -27.36 -3.20
N VAL A 319 -1.92 -27.31 -4.20
CA VAL A 319 -0.47 -27.44 -4.02
C VAL A 319 0.21 -26.08 -4.09
N ALA A 320 1.13 -25.82 -3.16
CA ALA A 320 2.08 -24.71 -3.23
C ALA A 320 3.45 -25.24 -3.68
N GLU A 321 4.07 -24.57 -4.66
CA GLU A 321 5.39 -24.95 -5.18
C GLU A 321 6.53 -24.20 -4.51
N LEU A 322 6.34 -22.91 -4.21
CA LEU A 322 7.37 -22.08 -3.58
C LEU A 322 7.07 -21.93 -2.09
N PRO A 323 7.89 -22.48 -1.19
CA PRO A 323 7.69 -22.27 0.24
C PRO A 323 7.65 -20.77 0.59
N LEU A 324 6.82 -20.39 1.56
CA LEU A 324 6.76 -18.99 1.99
C LEU A 324 8.09 -18.58 2.64
N ILE A 325 8.62 -19.45 3.49
CA ILE A 325 9.83 -19.22 4.28
C ILE A 325 11.00 -19.99 3.66
N GLY A 326 12.07 -19.27 3.30
CA GLY A 326 13.26 -19.80 2.63
C GLY A 326 13.97 -18.73 1.82
N SER A 327 15.19 -19.02 1.35
CA SER A 327 16.00 -18.09 0.54
C SER A 327 16.06 -18.54 -0.91
N GLY A 328 15.95 -17.60 -1.86
CA GLY A 328 16.14 -17.88 -3.28
C GLY A 328 15.11 -18.85 -3.84
N GLN A 329 15.54 -20.05 -4.25
CA GLN A 329 14.62 -21.08 -4.76
C GLN A 329 13.93 -21.87 -3.65
N GLU A 330 14.46 -21.82 -2.42
CA GLU A 330 13.94 -22.57 -1.27
C GLU A 330 12.78 -21.85 -0.58
N GLY A 331 12.51 -20.59 -0.94
CA GLY A 331 11.35 -19.85 -0.47
C GLY A 331 11.44 -18.36 -0.79
N SER A 332 10.40 -17.62 -0.41
CA SER A 332 10.29 -16.19 -0.71
C SER A 332 10.85 -15.26 0.37
N VAL A 333 10.68 -15.60 1.65
CA VAL A 333 11.12 -14.76 2.78
C VAL A 333 12.10 -15.54 3.62
N SER A 334 13.36 -15.11 3.70
CA SER A 334 14.38 -15.87 4.44
C SER A 334 14.13 -15.87 5.95
N ALA A 335 14.47 -16.97 6.62
CA ALA A 335 14.39 -17.08 8.07
C ALA A 335 15.27 -16.02 8.76
N GLU A 336 16.44 -15.72 8.21
CA GLU A 336 17.33 -14.66 8.70
C GLU A 336 16.63 -13.29 8.72
N VAL A 337 16.00 -12.89 7.61
CA VAL A 337 15.23 -11.63 7.52
C VAL A 337 14.08 -11.62 8.54
N ILE A 338 13.41 -12.76 8.72
CA ILE A 338 12.33 -12.91 9.68
C ILE A 338 12.83 -12.65 11.10
N TRP A 339 14.00 -13.16 11.50
CA TRP A 339 14.54 -13.03 12.86
C TRP A 339 15.16 -11.66 13.17
N GLU A 340 15.43 -10.84 12.16
CA GLU A 340 15.97 -9.50 12.35
C GLU A 340 14.94 -8.42 12.77
N CYS A 341 13.65 -8.73 12.69
CA CYS A 341 12.60 -7.80 13.12
C CYS A 341 12.57 -7.63 14.65
N THR A 342 12.79 -6.42 15.13
CA THR A 342 12.69 -6.10 16.57
C THR A 342 11.25 -5.91 17.06
N THR A 343 10.24 -6.06 16.17
CA THR A 343 8.81 -5.87 16.46
C THR A 343 8.42 -4.47 16.96
N CYS A 344 9.28 -3.46 16.78
CA CYS A 344 9.04 -2.09 17.25
C CYS A 344 7.84 -1.36 16.59
N GLY A 345 7.39 -1.82 15.42
CA GLY A 345 6.21 -1.26 14.73
C GLY A 345 6.45 0.02 13.92
N ALA A 346 7.69 0.55 13.88
CA ALA A 346 8.02 1.79 13.16
C ALA A 346 7.57 1.78 11.70
N CYS A 347 7.71 0.64 11.00
CA CYS A 347 7.26 0.46 9.62
C CYS A 347 5.75 0.67 9.43
N MET A 348 4.92 0.24 10.38
CA MET A 348 3.46 0.38 10.33
C MET A 348 3.03 1.81 10.65
N GLU A 349 3.77 2.51 11.50
CA GLU A 349 3.51 3.92 11.81
C GLU A 349 3.77 4.85 10.63
N VAL A 350 4.79 4.56 9.82
CA VAL A 350 5.14 5.40 8.66
C VAL A 350 4.46 4.97 7.35
N CYS A 351 3.83 3.79 7.31
CA CYS A 351 3.20 3.29 6.10
C CYS A 351 2.02 4.18 5.67
N PRO A 352 2.02 4.78 4.47
CA PRO A 352 0.96 5.70 4.05
C PRO A 352 -0.37 4.98 3.77
N VAL A 353 -0.31 3.69 3.49
CA VAL A 353 -1.45 2.83 3.11
C VAL A 353 -1.74 1.74 4.15
N PHE A 354 -1.20 1.87 5.37
CA PHE A 354 -1.51 1.01 6.53
C PHE A 354 -1.30 -0.49 6.33
N ILE A 355 -0.20 -0.89 5.69
CA ILE A 355 0.21 -2.29 5.62
C ILE A 355 0.71 -2.77 6.97
N GLU A 356 0.19 -3.91 7.41
CA GLU A 356 0.50 -4.53 8.69
C GLU A 356 1.71 -5.47 8.53
N HIS A 357 2.92 -4.93 8.65
CA HIS A 357 4.17 -5.68 8.40
C HIS A 357 4.51 -6.64 9.55
N VAL A 358 4.45 -6.14 10.79
CA VAL A 358 4.90 -6.89 11.98
C VAL A 358 4.11 -8.18 12.19
N PRO A 359 2.76 -8.20 12.11
CA PRO A 359 2.00 -9.44 12.29
C PRO A 359 2.42 -10.54 11.33
N LYS A 360 2.64 -10.20 10.05
CA LYS A 360 3.06 -11.19 9.03
C LYS A 360 4.41 -11.83 9.38
N ILE A 361 5.36 -11.04 9.87
CA ILE A 361 6.67 -11.53 10.31
C ILE A 361 6.52 -12.39 11.57
N VAL A 362 5.72 -11.96 12.54
CA VAL A 362 5.49 -12.69 13.80
C VAL A 362 4.78 -14.03 13.52
N ASP A 363 3.81 -14.07 12.62
CA ASP A 363 3.14 -15.31 12.23
C ASP A 363 4.09 -16.29 11.54
N MET A 364 5.02 -15.80 10.70
CA MET A 364 6.07 -16.65 10.13
C MET A 364 7.05 -17.16 11.21
N ARG A 365 7.43 -16.33 12.19
CA ARG A 365 8.23 -16.76 13.36
C ARG A 365 7.52 -17.84 14.16
N ARG A 366 6.23 -17.67 14.40
CA ARG A 366 5.40 -18.62 15.13
C ARG A 366 5.39 -19.98 14.45
N ASN A 367 5.26 -20.02 13.12
CA ASN A 367 5.36 -21.27 12.37
C ASN A 367 6.75 -21.92 12.51
N LEU A 368 7.81 -21.13 12.38
CA LEU A 368 9.18 -21.61 12.56
C LEU A 368 9.39 -22.24 13.94
N VAL A 369 8.95 -21.58 15.01
CA VAL A 369 9.13 -22.07 16.38
C VAL A 369 8.21 -23.25 16.69
N GLU A 370 6.91 -23.08 16.53
CA GLU A 370 5.91 -24.01 17.09
C GLU A 370 5.58 -25.19 16.18
N MET A 371 5.80 -25.05 14.87
CA MET A 371 5.53 -26.12 13.90
C MET A 371 6.81 -26.79 13.40
N GLN A 372 7.92 -26.06 13.31
CA GLN A 372 9.17 -26.57 12.74
C GLN A 372 10.31 -26.72 13.75
N SER A 373 10.14 -26.28 15.00
CA SER A 373 11.21 -26.25 16.01
C SER A 373 12.50 -25.58 15.51
N LYS A 374 12.35 -24.54 14.68
CA LYS A 374 13.45 -23.82 14.03
C LYS A 374 13.52 -22.38 14.55
N PHE A 375 14.62 -22.05 15.20
CA PHE A 375 14.88 -20.72 15.76
C PHE A 375 16.40 -20.52 15.95
N PRO A 376 16.87 -19.26 16.12
CA PRO A 376 18.28 -18.98 16.38
C PRO A 376 18.76 -19.68 17.66
N GLU A 377 20.02 -20.13 17.68
CA GLU A 377 20.61 -20.85 18.81
C GLU A 377 20.63 -19.97 20.08
N GLU A 378 20.70 -18.66 19.94
CA GLU A 378 20.64 -17.71 21.06
C GLU A 378 19.34 -17.81 21.85
N LEU A 379 18.26 -18.35 21.26
CA LEU A 379 16.98 -18.56 21.94
C LEU A 379 16.89 -19.89 22.70
N LEU A 380 17.86 -20.80 22.55
CA LEU A 380 17.84 -22.09 23.28
C LEU A 380 17.82 -21.86 24.79
N SER A 381 18.78 -21.06 25.28
CA SER A 381 18.85 -20.71 26.71
C SER A 381 17.57 -20.05 27.22
N PHE A 382 16.93 -19.21 26.39
CA PHE A 382 15.66 -18.58 26.72
C PHE A 382 14.56 -19.63 26.91
N PHE A 383 14.41 -20.59 26.00
CA PHE A 383 13.38 -21.63 26.09
C PHE A 383 13.62 -22.58 27.26
N GLU A 384 14.86 -23.03 27.47
CA GLU A 384 15.24 -23.87 28.62
C GLU A 384 14.94 -23.16 29.94
N ASN A 385 15.29 -21.88 30.05
CA ASN A 385 15.00 -21.08 31.24
C ASN A 385 13.49 -20.92 31.48
N MET A 386 12.72 -20.69 30.42
CA MET A 386 11.27 -20.59 30.50
C MET A 386 10.63 -21.91 30.98
N GLU A 387 11.11 -23.05 30.49
CA GLU A 387 10.63 -24.38 30.90
C GLU A 387 11.04 -24.73 32.34
N GLN A 388 12.33 -24.60 32.67
CA GLN A 388 12.88 -25.08 33.95
C GLN A 388 12.67 -24.09 35.11
N ARG A 389 12.60 -22.78 34.82
CA ARG A 389 12.60 -21.72 35.85
C ARG A 389 11.39 -20.78 35.74
N SER A 390 10.52 -20.95 34.73
CA SER A 390 9.36 -20.09 34.49
C SER A 390 9.72 -18.59 34.37
N ASN A 391 10.94 -18.28 33.91
CA ASN A 391 11.39 -16.94 33.61
C ASN A 391 12.55 -16.98 32.60
N PRO A 392 12.74 -15.94 31.78
CA PRO A 392 13.69 -15.99 30.66
C PRO A 392 15.17 -15.81 31.06
N TRP A 393 15.47 -15.43 32.31
CA TRP A 393 16.83 -15.19 32.80
C TRP A 393 17.45 -16.38 33.53
N GLY A 394 16.71 -17.49 33.70
CA GLY A 394 17.20 -18.67 34.42
C GLY A 394 17.39 -18.46 35.92
N ILE A 395 16.90 -17.33 36.46
CA ILE A 395 17.03 -17.00 37.87
C ILE A 395 16.09 -17.89 38.69
N ALA A 396 16.51 -18.29 39.90
CA ALA A 396 15.70 -19.17 40.74
C ALA A 396 14.32 -18.55 41.04
N PRO A 397 13.20 -19.31 40.94
CA PRO A 397 11.86 -18.78 41.21
C PRO A 397 11.70 -18.11 42.58
N GLY A 398 12.41 -18.60 43.61
CA GLY A 398 12.41 -18.00 44.95
C GLY A 398 12.97 -16.57 45.00
N GLU A 399 13.74 -16.14 44.00
CA GLU A 399 14.24 -14.77 43.91
C GLU A 399 13.15 -13.77 43.46
N ARG A 400 12.00 -14.25 42.98
CA ARG A 400 10.95 -13.43 42.36
C ARG A 400 10.45 -12.30 43.27
N VAL A 401 10.49 -12.46 44.59
CA VAL A 401 10.03 -11.45 45.56
C VAL A 401 11.12 -10.45 45.97
N LYS A 402 12.38 -10.68 45.58
CA LYS A 402 13.51 -9.83 46.00
C LYS A 402 13.42 -8.39 45.48
N TRP A 403 12.64 -8.12 44.42
CA TRP A 403 12.42 -6.74 43.97
C TRP A 403 11.74 -5.87 45.04
N ALA A 404 10.96 -6.49 45.93
CA ALA A 404 10.18 -5.84 46.97
C ALA A 404 10.88 -5.82 48.34
N ALA A 405 12.15 -6.23 48.45
CA ALA A 405 12.81 -6.37 49.76
C ALA A 405 12.91 -5.07 50.58
N GLU A 406 12.77 -3.91 49.94
CA GLU A 406 12.83 -2.58 50.58
C GLU A 406 11.45 -1.98 50.91
N ILE A 407 10.34 -2.69 50.63
CA ILE A 407 8.97 -2.20 50.90
C ILE A 407 8.11 -3.35 51.38
N GLU A 408 7.17 -3.07 52.29
CA GLU A 408 6.18 -4.06 52.70
C GLU A 408 5.08 -4.17 51.62
N VAL A 409 5.19 -5.17 50.74
CA VAL A 409 4.16 -5.45 49.73
C VAL A 409 3.21 -6.51 50.28
N LYS A 410 1.91 -6.19 50.32
CA LYS A 410 0.88 -7.16 50.72
C LYS A 410 0.70 -8.23 49.64
N PRO A 411 0.60 -9.52 50.00
CA PRO A 411 0.28 -10.56 49.04
C PRO A 411 -1.14 -10.37 48.50
N PHE A 412 -1.38 -10.83 47.27
CA PHE A 412 -2.72 -10.82 46.69
C PHE A 412 -3.63 -11.83 47.39
N GLU A 413 -4.79 -11.37 47.86
CA GLU A 413 -5.85 -12.19 48.43
C GLU A 413 -7.12 -12.05 47.59
N ALA A 414 -7.56 -13.15 46.98
CA ALA A 414 -8.78 -13.16 46.16
C ALA A 414 -10.00 -12.71 46.98
N GLY A 415 -10.76 -11.75 46.43
CA GLY A 415 -11.94 -11.17 47.09
C GLY A 415 -11.65 -10.11 48.16
N LYS A 416 -10.37 -9.84 48.48
CA LYS A 416 -9.97 -8.75 49.39
C LYS A 416 -9.09 -7.71 48.71
N THR A 417 -8.14 -8.12 47.89
CA THR A 417 -7.23 -7.22 47.19
C THR A 417 -7.93 -6.62 45.97
N GLU A 418 -8.10 -5.29 45.97
CA GLU A 418 -8.73 -4.56 44.86
C GLU A 418 -7.81 -4.46 43.64
N TYR A 419 -6.50 -4.23 43.86
CA TYR A 419 -5.51 -4.05 42.79
C TYR A 419 -4.32 -5.00 42.94
N LEU A 420 -3.94 -5.64 41.83
CA LEU A 420 -2.72 -6.43 41.74
C LEU A 420 -1.69 -5.69 40.88
N PHE A 421 -0.57 -5.30 41.48
CA PHE A 421 0.57 -4.82 40.70
C PHE A 421 1.37 -6.01 40.15
N PHE A 422 1.02 -6.45 38.93
CA PHE A 422 1.71 -7.54 38.25
C PHE A 422 3.03 -7.06 37.62
N VAL A 423 4.15 -7.30 38.30
CA VAL A 423 5.49 -6.82 37.91
C VAL A 423 6.13 -7.59 36.74
N GLY A 424 5.53 -8.71 36.33
CA GLY A 424 6.05 -9.58 35.28
C GLY A 424 7.40 -10.21 35.62
N CYS A 425 8.09 -10.76 34.63
CA CYS A 425 9.43 -11.33 34.84
C CYS A 425 10.50 -10.21 34.84
N ALA A 426 10.38 -9.21 33.96
CA ALA A 426 11.34 -8.10 33.88
C ALA A 426 11.38 -7.29 35.19
N GLY A 427 10.23 -6.91 35.73
CA GLY A 427 10.18 -6.17 37.00
C GLY A 427 10.65 -6.98 38.20
N ALA A 428 10.53 -8.31 38.17
CA ALA A 428 10.95 -9.19 39.25
C ALA A 428 12.44 -9.55 39.23
N PHE A 429 13.01 -9.78 38.04
CA PHE A 429 14.33 -10.41 37.89
C PHE A 429 15.40 -9.50 37.26
N ASP A 430 15.04 -8.68 36.28
CA ASP A 430 16.00 -7.81 35.60
C ASP A 430 16.45 -6.67 36.51
N ALA A 431 17.77 -6.55 36.73
CA ALA A 431 18.33 -5.60 37.69
C ALA A 431 18.01 -4.13 37.37
N ARG A 432 17.86 -3.79 36.08
CA ARG A 432 17.51 -2.43 35.65
C ARG A 432 16.04 -2.14 35.92
N ASN A 433 15.16 -3.07 35.55
CA ASN A 433 13.70 -2.92 35.69
C ASN A 433 13.19 -3.09 37.12
N ARG A 434 13.91 -3.82 37.99
CA ARG A 434 13.60 -3.88 39.43
C ARG A 434 13.54 -2.50 40.08
N ARG A 435 14.46 -1.60 39.72
CA ARG A 435 14.48 -0.22 40.25
C ARG A 435 13.23 0.56 39.87
N THR A 436 12.78 0.43 38.63
CA THR A 436 11.55 1.05 38.14
C THR A 436 10.33 0.48 38.87
N THR A 437 10.28 -0.84 39.02
CA THR A 437 9.19 -1.55 39.71
C THR A 437 9.06 -1.10 41.17
N LEU A 438 10.20 -1.02 41.87
CA LEU A 438 10.27 -0.54 43.24
C LEU A 438 9.82 0.92 43.38
N ALA A 439 10.24 1.80 42.46
CA ALA A 439 9.83 3.20 42.46
C ALA A 439 8.31 3.34 42.25
N VAL A 440 7.73 2.59 41.31
CA VAL A 440 6.27 2.56 41.09
C VAL A 440 5.55 2.07 42.35
N ALA A 441 6.02 0.98 42.97
CA ALA A 441 5.41 0.45 44.18
C ALA A 441 5.45 1.45 45.35
N LYS A 442 6.57 2.16 45.57
CA LYS A 442 6.67 3.21 46.59
C LYS A 442 5.69 4.37 46.34
N ILE A 443 5.44 4.73 45.08
CA ILE A 443 4.46 5.77 44.72
C ILE A 443 3.03 5.31 45.00
N LEU A 444 2.70 4.05 44.66
CA LEU A 444 1.38 3.47 44.91
C LEU A 444 1.08 3.40 46.41
N ASP A 445 2.03 2.92 47.20
CA ASP A 445 1.92 2.83 48.66
C ASP A 445 1.75 4.22 49.30
N ALA A 446 2.57 5.20 48.90
CA ALA A 446 2.43 6.59 49.36
C ALA A 446 1.10 7.25 48.94
N SER A 447 0.44 6.73 47.90
CA SER A 447 -0.87 7.17 47.45
C SER A 447 -2.03 6.43 48.15
N GLY A 448 -1.73 5.54 49.10
CA GLY A 448 -2.72 4.72 49.79
C GLY A 448 -3.29 3.55 48.96
N ILE A 449 -2.67 3.24 47.82
CA ILE A 449 -3.02 2.10 46.97
C ILE A 449 -2.15 0.92 47.42
N SER A 450 -2.66 0.11 48.36
CA SER A 450 -1.94 -1.03 48.95
C SER A 450 -2.18 -2.35 48.25
#